data_AF-A0A2V9ICN1-F1
#
_entry.id   AF-A0A2V9ICN1-F1
#
_cell.length_a   1.000
_cell.length_b   1.000
_cell.length_c   1.000
_cell.angle_alpha   90.00
_cell.angle_beta   90.00
_cell.angle_gamma   90.00
#
_symmetry.space_group_name_H-M   'P 1'
#
loop_
_entity.id
_entity.type
_entity.pdbx_description
1 polymer ?
#
loop_
_entity_poly.entity_id
_entity_poly.type
_entity_poly.pdbx_seq_one_letter_code
_entity_poly.pdbx_strand_id
1 'polypeptide(L)'
;MARQKQWFDKRLLKGILFALFFPVILPYVLIVFILYLLHRTTLYFLIWLLWLPKGKDVLLVYSDSPIWHDYMTSEILPLVQKRAVVLNWSERSKWPRWWTFSVQVFHSFAGEEEFNPLVILFRPLRRARVFRFWSAFKAWKNGYTEPVEKIRQNLIDAL
;
A
#
# COMPACT_ATOMS: atom_id res chain seq x y z
N MET A 1 -34.42 -11.41 -40.52
CA MET A 1 -34.27 -9.92 -40.43
C MET A 1 -34.52 -9.34 -39.03
N ALA A 2 -35.43 -9.86 -38.20
CA ALA A 2 -35.72 -9.30 -36.87
C ALA A 2 -34.52 -9.30 -35.87
N ARG A 3 -33.65 -10.31 -35.92
CA ARG A 3 -32.50 -10.47 -35.01
C ARG A 3 -31.39 -9.42 -35.20
N GLN A 4 -31.25 -8.88 -36.42
CA GLN A 4 -30.20 -7.91 -36.77
C GLN A 4 -30.58 -6.49 -36.34
N LYS A 5 -31.87 -6.13 -36.46
CA LYS A 5 -32.43 -4.83 -36.02
C LYS A 5 -32.29 -4.63 -34.51
N GLN A 6 -32.63 -5.67 -33.73
CA GLN A 6 -32.55 -5.66 -32.26
C GLN A 6 -31.12 -5.49 -31.72
N TRP A 7 -30.11 -5.86 -32.51
CA TRP A 7 -28.69 -5.71 -32.16
C TRP A 7 -28.17 -4.29 -32.43
N PHE A 8 -28.63 -3.65 -33.50
CA PHE A 8 -28.30 -2.25 -33.81
C PHE A 8 -28.96 -1.29 -32.80
N ASP A 9 -30.23 -1.51 -32.44
CA ASP A 9 -30.95 -0.66 -31.49
C ASP A 9 -30.28 -0.67 -30.10
N LYS A 10 -29.80 -1.84 -29.65
CA LYS A 10 -29.06 -1.96 -28.38
C LYS A 10 -27.70 -1.25 -28.39
N ARG A 11 -27.01 -1.19 -29.54
CA ARG A 11 -25.73 -0.47 -29.68
C ARG A 11 -25.92 1.03 -29.70
N LEU A 12 -26.95 1.51 -30.41
CA LEU A 12 -27.30 2.93 -30.45
C LEU A 12 -27.78 3.43 -29.09
N LEU A 13 -28.63 2.67 -28.39
CA LEU A 13 -29.06 3.01 -27.03
C LEU A 13 -27.87 3.10 -26.06
N LYS A 14 -26.94 2.13 -26.12
CA LYS A 14 -25.70 2.16 -25.31
C LYS A 14 -24.81 3.37 -25.65
N GLY A 15 -24.69 3.72 -26.93
CA GLY A 15 -23.94 4.91 -27.37
C GLY A 15 -24.54 6.21 -26.85
N ILE A 16 -25.87 6.34 -26.88
CA ILE A 16 -26.58 7.52 -26.35
C ILE A 16 -26.44 7.59 -24.82
N LEU A 17 -26.64 6.47 -24.12
CA LEU A 17 -26.40 6.37 -22.67
C LEU A 17 -24.96 6.80 -22.31
N PHE A 18 -23.96 6.29 -23.05
CA PHE A 18 -22.58 6.68 -22.83
C PHE A 18 -22.36 8.18 -23.09
N ALA A 19 -22.84 8.72 -24.20
CA ALA A 19 -22.72 10.14 -24.52
C ALA A 19 -23.38 11.06 -23.47
N LEU A 20 -24.49 10.60 -22.86
CA LEU A 20 -25.20 11.32 -21.81
C LEU A 20 -24.44 11.30 -20.48
N PHE A 21 -23.93 10.13 -20.07
CA PHE A 21 -23.28 9.96 -18.77
C PHE A 21 -21.79 10.33 -18.77
N PHE A 22 -21.09 10.16 -19.88
CA PHE A 22 -19.66 10.47 -20.00
C PHE A 22 -19.26 11.89 -19.57
N PRO A 23 -19.97 12.98 -19.95
CA PRO A 23 -19.62 14.33 -19.52
C PRO A 23 -19.80 14.56 -18.01
N VAL A 24 -20.53 13.69 -17.30
CA VAL A 24 -20.67 13.74 -15.84
C VAL A 24 -19.67 12.82 -15.14
N ILE A 25 -19.47 11.61 -15.68
CA ILE A 25 -18.53 10.63 -15.13
C ILE A 25 -17.08 11.11 -15.27
N LEU A 26 -16.72 11.68 -16.42
CA LEU A 26 -15.35 12.13 -16.68
C LEU A 26 -14.87 13.19 -15.67
N PRO A 27 -15.56 14.32 -15.43
CA PRO A 27 -15.12 15.29 -14.43
C PRO A 27 -15.11 14.70 -13.02
N TYR A 28 -16.05 13.83 -12.69
CA TYR A 28 -16.04 13.15 -11.39
C TYR A 28 -14.78 12.29 -11.18
N VAL A 29 -14.44 11.46 -12.18
CA VAL A 29 -13.20 10.65 -12.15
C VAL A 29 -11.97 11.54 -12.08
N LEU A 30 -11.94 12.65 -12.83
CA LEU A 30 -10.83 13.62 -12.77
C LEU A 30 -10.69 14.25 -11.38
N ILE A 31 -11.79 14.65 -10.75
CA ILE A 31 -11.77 15.20 -9.39
C ILE A 31 -11.22 14.17 -8.40
N VAL A 32 -11.73 12.93 -8.43
CA VAL A 32 -11.24 11.84 -7.57
C VAL A 32 -9.75 11.59 -7.79
N PHE A 33 -9.31 11.58 -9.05
CA PHE A 33 -7.91 11.39 -9.40
C PHE A 33 -7.01 12.54 -8.89
N ILE A 34 -7.44 13.79 -9.05
CA ILE A 34 -6.71 14.97 -8.53
C ILE A 34 -6.62 14.91 -7.01
N LEU A 35 -7.73 14.63 -6.32
CA LEU A 35 -7.75 14.50 -4.86
C LEU A 35 -6.82 13.37 -4.39
N TYR A 36 -6.79 12.25 -5.10
CA TYR A 36 -5.86 11.14 -4.83
C TYR A 36 -4.40 11.59 -4.96
N LEU A 37 -4.04 12.31 -6.02
CA LEU A 37 -2.68 12.83 -6.21
C LEU A 37 -2.30 13.87 -5.14
N LEU A 38 -3.21 14.78 -4.81
CA LEU A 38 -3.02 15.79 -3.75
C LEU A 38 -2.82 15.12 -2.38
N HIS A 39 -3.64 14.12 -2.04
CA HIS A 39 -3.48 13.37 -0.81
C HIS A 39 -2.11 12.67 -0.75
N ARG A 40 -1.72 11.99 -1.83
CA ARG A 40 -0.45 11.25 -1.87
C ARG A 40 0.78 12.15 -1.80
N THR A 41 0.77 13.29 -2.51
CA THR A 41 1.84 14.29 -2.45
C THR A 41 1.93 14.94 -1.06
N THR A 42 0.79 15.24 -0.44
CA THR A 42 0.73 15.75 0.93
C THR A 42 1.37 14.79 1.92
N LEU A 43 1.09 13.49 1.83
CA LEU A 43 1.70 12.49 2.71
C LEU A 43 3.22 12.40 2.53
N TYR A 44 3.74 12.41 1.29
CA TYR A 44 5.20 12.47 1.07
C TYR A 44 5.82 13.70 1.74
N PHE A 45 5.21 14.87 1.55
CA PHE A 45 5.70 16.11 2.14
C PHE A 45 5.69 16.06 3.67
N LEU A 46 4.61 15.55 4.27
CA LEU A 46 4.51 15.36 5.72
C LEU A 46 5.53 14.34 6.24
N ILE A 47 5.81 13.26 5.51
CA ILE A 47 6.88 12.31 5.88
C ILE A 47 8.24 13.02 5.87
N TRP A 48 8.51 13.82 4.84
CA TRP A 48 9.77 14.55 4.73
C TRP A 48 9.95 15.61 5.81
N LEU A 49 8.88 16.23 6.30
CA LEU A 49 8.93 17.22 7.37
C LEU A 49 8.90 16.62 8.77
N LEU A 50 8.12 15.56 8.99
CA LEU A 50 7.82 15.06 10.33
C LEU A 50 8.65 13.84 10.73
N TRP A 51 9.02 12.99 9.77
CA TRP A 51 9.70 11.73 10.03
C TRP A 51 11.19 11.80 9.70
N LEU A 52 11.54 12.23 8.47
CA LEU A 52 12.93 12.24 8.03
C LEU A 52 13.88 13.05 8.95
N PRO A 53 13.51 14.25 9.45
CA PRO A 53 14.38 15.01 10.36
C PRO A 53 14.60 14.32 11.70
N LYS A 54 13.70 13.39 12.09
CA LYS A 54 13.83 12.57 13.30
C LYS A 54 14.61 11.27 13.04
N GLY A 55 15.20 11.12 11.85
CA GLY A 55 15.85 9.88 11.41
C GLY A 55 14.85 8.74 11.19
N LYS A 56 13.55 9.03 11.10
CA LYS A 56 12.51 8.04 10.82
C LYS A 56 12.25 8.03 9.32
N ASP A 57 12.65 6.98 8.64
CA ASP A 57 12.44 6.84 7.19
C ASP A 57 11.86 5.49 6.80
N VAL A 58 11.49 4.68 7.80
CA VAL A 58 10.87 3.37 7.62
C VAL A 58 9.51 3.33 8.30
N LEU A 59 8.51 2.74 7.64
CA LEU A 59 7.31 2.22 8.28
C LEU A 59 7.38 0.69 8.27
N LEU A 60 7.43 0.09 9.45
CA LEU A 60 7.36 -1.36 9.63
C LEU A 60 5.95 -1.73 10.09
N VAL A 61 5.32 -2.65 9.37
CA VAL A 61 4.02 -3.21 9.75
C VAL A 61 4.13 -4.72 9.85
N TYR A 62 3.78 -5.27 11.00
CA TYR A 62 3.72 -6.71 11.22
C TYR A 62 2.54 -7.07 12.14
N SER A 63 2.33 -8.35 12.41
CA SER A 63 1.35 -8.83 13.39
C SER A 63 1.92 -9.96 14.22
N ASP A 64 1.22 -10.30 15.30
CA ASP A 64 1.54 -11.42 16.21
C ASP A 64 1.12 -12.78 15.64
N SER A 65 1.34 -12.99 14.34
CA SER A 65 1.10 -14.28 13.70
C SER A 65 2.28 -15.21 13.99
N PRO A 66 2.03 -16.46 14.43
CA PRO A 66 3.11 -17.40 14.74
C PRO A 66 3.97 -17.78 13.51
N ILE A 67 3.48 -17.49 12.30
CA ILE A 67 4.21 -17.82 11.06
C ILE A 67 5.39 -16.87 10.83
N TRP A 68 5.26 -15.59 11.20
CA TRP A 68 6.25 -14.57 10.85
C TRP A 68 6.67 -13.69 12.01
N HIS A 69 5.96 -13.68 13.13
CA HIS A 69 6.25 -12.79 14.26
C HIS A 69 7.70 -12.92 14.72
N ASP A 70 8.17 -14.15 14.93
CA ASP A 70 9.53 -14.41 15.41
C ASP A 70 10.57 -13.88 14.41
N TYR A 71 10.40 -14.17 13.12
CA TYR A 71 11.31 -13.67 12.09
C TYR A 71 11.28 -12.14 11.97
N MET A 72 10.10 -11.55 11.99
CA MET A 72 9.96 -10.09 11.87
C MET A 72 10.59 -9.38 13.07
N THR A 73 10.54 -9.98 14.26
CA THR A 73 11.09 -9.40 15.49
C THR A 73 12.58 -9.68 15.67
N SER A 74 13.08 -10.85 15.24
CA SER A 74 14.50 -11.22 15.37
C SER A 74 15.37 -10.75 14.20
N GLU A 75 14.85 -10.80 12.96
CA GLU A 75 15.66 -10.53 11.76
C GLU A 75 15.37 -9.16 11.14
N ILE A 76 14.12 -8.74 11.08
CA ILE A 76 13.74 -7.51 10.36
C ILE A 76 13.74 -6.29 11.29
N LEU A 77 13.10 -6.37 12.45
CA LEU A 77 12.97 -5.25 13.38
C LEU A 77 14.33 -4.67 13.77
N PRO A 78 15.37 -5.46 14.13
CA PRO A 78 16.66 -4.88 14.53
C PRO A 78 17.35 -4.07 13.43
N LEU A 79 17.13 -4.43 12.15
CA LEU A 79 17.70 -3.70 11.01
C LEU A 79 17.13 -2.28 10.89
N VAL A 80 15.86 -2.10 11.26
CA VAL A 80 15.13 -0.84 11.03
C VAL A 80 14.70 -0.13 12.32
N GLN A 81 14.85 -0.73 13.49
CA GLN A 81 14.26 -0.29 14.77
C GLN A 81 14.49 1.20 15.06
N LYS A 82 15.74 1.67 14.90
CA LYS A 82 16.11 3.07 15.16
C LYS A 82 15.44 4.03 14.18
N ARG A 83 15.20 3.59 12.95
CA ARG A 83 14.66 4.38 11.83
C ARG A 83 13.17 4.14 11.56
N ALA A 84 12.57 3.18 12.24
CA ALA A 84 11.20 2.76 11.98
C ALA A 84 10.19 3.50 12.86
N VAL A 85 9.06 3.82 12.25
CA VAL A 85 7.75 3.88 12.89
C VAL A 85 7.15 2.49 12.77
N VAL A 86 6.73 1.91 13.89
CA VAL A 86 6.28 0.52 13.97
C VAL A 86 4.78 0.48 14.22
N LEU A 87 4.07 -0.32 13.44
CA LEU A 87 2.65 -0.59 13.61
C LEU A 87 2.41 -2.10 13.75
N ASN A 88 1.81 -2.51 14.85
CA ASN A 88 1.34 -3.88 15.04
C ASN A 88 -0.13 -4.00 14.60
N TRP A 89 -0.38 -4.74 13.52
CA TRP A 89 -1.70 -4.97 12.93
C TRP A 89 -2.63 -5.80 13.83
N SER A 90 -2.09 -6.63 14.73
CA SER A 90 -2.88 -7.31 15.76
C SER A 90 -3.57 -6.30 16.69
N GLU A 91 -2.93 -5.15 16.92
CA GLU A 91 -3.42 -4.07 17.79
C GLU A 91 -4.28 -3.03 17.06
N ARG A 92 -4.66 -3.28 15.80
CA ARG A 92 -5.37 -2.30 14.96
C ARG A 92 -6.68 -1.78 15.57
N SER A 93 -7.34 -2.57 16.42
CA SER A 93 -8.55 -2.14 17.14
C SER A 93 -8.28 -1.03 18.15
N LYS A 94 -7.04 -0.93 18.65
CA LYS A 94 -6.57 0.12 19.57
C LYS A 94 -6.01 1.34 18.85
N TRP A 95 -5.77 1.25 17.54
CA TRP A 95 -5.23 2.38 16.79
C TRP A 95 -6.24 3.54 16.86
N PRO A 96 -5.80 4.76 17.23
CA PRO A 96 -6.68 5.91 17.20
C PRO A 96 -7.21 6.05 15.77
N ARG A 97 -8.54 5.96 15.60
CA ARG A 97 -9.27 6.00 14.31
C ARG A 97 -8.63 7.04 13.37
N TRP A 98 -8.52 6.75 12.07
CA TRP A 98 -8.24 7.59 10.87
C TRP A 98 -7.30 8.82 10.94
N TRP A 99 -6.94 9.35 12.10
CA TRP A 99 -6.25 10.62 12.34
C TRP A 99 -4.80 10.44 12.75
N THR A 100 -4.39 9.22 13.11
CA THR A 100 -2.97 8.96 13.37
C THR A 100 -2.20 8.98 12.05
N PHE A 101 -1.23 9.88 11.93
CA PHE A 101 -0.47 10.06 10.70
C PHE A 101 0.18 8.78 10.18
N SER A 102 0.76 7.94 11.06
CA SER A 102 1.34 6.65 10.67
C SER A 102 0.31 5.67 10.08
N VAL A 103 -0.92 5.69 10.59
CA VAL A 103 -2.02 4.86 10.08
C VAL A 103 -2.50 5.36 8.71
N GLN A 104 -2.53 6.68 8.49
CA GLN A 104 -2.82 7.24 7.17
C GLN A 104 -1.73 6.89 6.15
N VAL A 105 -0.46 6.98 6.55
CA VAL A 105 0.67 6.53 5.72
C VAL A 105 0.54 5.04 5.42
N PHE A 106 0.21 4.21 6.41
CA PHE A 106 -0.05 2.79 6.16
C PHE A 106 -1.13 2.59 5.11
N HIS A 107 -2.33 3.14 5.27
CA HIS A 107 -3.43 2.93 4.32
C HIS A 107 -3.13 3.45 2.91
N SER A 108 -2.38 4.56 2.79
CA SER A 108 -2.06 5.14 1.49
C SER A 108 -0.96 4.36 0.73
N PHE A 109 -0.01 3.75 1.44
CA PHE A 109 1.16 3.13 0.83
C PHE A 109 1.15 1.59 0.86
N ALA A 110 0.44 0.97 1.80
CA ALA A 110 0.40 -0.48 1.95
C ALA A 110 -0.45 -1.18 0.88
N GLY A 111 -1.34 -0.47 0.18
CA GLY A 111 -2.26 -1.06 -0.80
C GLY A 111 -3.30 -1.99 -0.14
N GLU A 112 -4.08 -2.68 -0.98
CA GLU A 112 -5.21 -3.51 -0.54
C GLU A 112 -4.81 -4.97 -0.25
N GLU A 113 -3.72 -5.44 -0.85
CA GLU A 113 -3.28 -6.85 -0.77
C GLU A 113 -1.88 -6.96 -0.16
N GLU A 114 -1.58 -8.12 0.45
CA GLU A 114 -0.26 -8.45 0.99
C GLU A 114 0.34 -7.34 1.88
N PHE A 115 -0.51 -6.69 2.67
CA PHE A 115 -0.15 -5.50 3.45
C PHE A 115 0.49 -5.81 4.81
N ASN A 116 0.60 -7.10 5.17
CA ASN A 116 1.15 -7.54 6.46
C ASN A 116 1.75 -8.95 6.32
N PRO A 117 3.05 -9.15 6.65
CA PRO A 117 4.01 -8.14 7.07
C PRO A 117 4.60 -7.35 5.89
N LEU A 118 4.95 -6.08 6.13
CA LEU A 118 5.64 -5.23 5.16
C LEU A 118 6.60 -4.21 5.79
N VAL A 119 7.52 -3.72 4.98
CA VAL A 119 8.39 -2.59 5.27
C VAL A 119 8.27 -1.56 4.15
N ILE A 120 8.08 -0.29 4.51
CA ILE A 120 8.05 0.82 3.55
C ILE A 120 9.21 1.74 3.84
N LEU A 121 10.11 1.90 2.88
CA LEU A 121 11.23 2.83 2.95
C LEU A 121 10.90 4.12 2.20
N PHE A 122 11.05 5.24 2.89
CA PHE A 122 10.89 6.58 2.36
C PHE A 122 12.26 7.22 2.15
N ARG A 123 12.44 7.94 1.04
CA ARG A 123 13.65 8.73 0.79
C ARG A 123 13.24 10.12 0.28
N PRO A 124 14.00 11.19 0.59
CA PRO A 124 13.74 12.51 0.04
C PRO A 124 13.64 12.45 -1.49
N LEU A 125 12.61 13.09 -2.05
CA LEU A 125 12.41 13.24 -3.50
C LEU A 125 12.37 11.92 -4.29
N ARG A 126 12.15 10.78 -3.62
CA ARG A 126 12.06 9.46 -4.26
C ARG A 126 10.74 8.79 -3.90
N ARG A 127 10.28 7.92 -4.79
CA ARG A 127 9.12 7.07 -4.52
C ARG A 127 9.46 6.10 -3.39
N ALA A 128 8.48 5.87 -2.51
CA ALA A 128 8.58 4.89 -1.45
C ALA A 128 8.82 3.49 -2.04
N ARG A 129 9.73 2.74 -1.43
CA ARG A 129 9.96 1.33 -1.77
C ARG A 129 9.21 0.47 -0.77
N VAL A 130 8.39 -0.45 -1.26
CA VAL A 130 7.57 -1.35 -0.42
C VAL A 130 8.10 -2.77 -0.55
N PHE A 131 8.42 -3.38 0.59
CA PHE A 131 8.88 -4.75 0.72
C PHE A 131 7.76 -5.55 1.39
N ARG A 132 7.10 -6.43 0.64
CA ARG A 132 5.95 -7.22 1.10
C ARG A 132 6.38 -8.64 1.38
N PHE A 133 6.15 -9.13 2.59
CA PHE A 133 6.65 -10.43 3.00
C PHE A 133 5.57 -11.52 2.99
N TRP A 134 4.27 -11.17 2.89
CA TRP A 134 3.17 -12.12 3.02
C TRP A 134 3.27 -13.32 2.06
N SER A 135 3.46 -13.06 0.76
CA SER A 135 3.58 -14.12 -0.25
C SER A 135 4.81 -15.01 -0.02
N ALA A 136 5.90 -14.43 0.45
CA ALA A 136 7.12 -15.15 0.79
C ALA A 136 6.91 -16.05 2.04
N PHE A 137 6.22 -15.57 3.07
CA PHE A 137 5.84 -16.38 4.23
C PHE A 137 4.85 -17.51 3.89
N LYS A 138 4.00 -17.32 2.87
CA LYS A 138 3.16 -18.40 2.36
C LYS A 138 4.00 -19.54 1.77
N ALA A 139 5.11 -19.23 1.09
CA ALA A 139 6.06 -20.22 0.60
C ALA A 139 6.87 -20.85 1.75
N TRP A 140 7.26 -20.06 2.76
CA TRP A 140 7.92 -20.56 3.97
C TRP A 140 7.11 -21.67 4.62
N LYS A 141 5.78 -21.52 4.74
CA LYS A 141 4.92 -22.58 5.31
C LYS A 141 5.09 -23.96 4.63
N ASN A 142 5.57 -23.99 3.38
CA ASN A 142 5.84 -25.21 2.62
C ASN A 142 7.33 -25.61 2.61
N GLY A 143 8.17 -24.97 3.43
CA GLY A 143 9.61 -25.25 3.58
C GLY A 143 10.55 -24.33 2.78
N TYR A 144 10.03 -23.43 1.93
CA TYR A 144 10.84 -22.57 1.07
C TYR A 144 11.14 -21.22 1.71
N THR A 145 12.35 -21.06 2.27
CA THR A 145 12.77 -19.82 2.95
C THR A 145 13.43 -18.82 2.02
N GLU A 146 13.88 -19.24 0.84
CA GLU A 146 14.62 -18.40 -0.11
C GLU A 146 13.86 -17.12 -0.53
N PRO A 147 12.53 -17.14 -0.75
CA PRO A 147 11.79 -15.93 -1.08
C PRO A 147 11.86 -14.87 0.01
N VAL A 148 11.86 -15.27 1.29
CA VAL A 148 11.86 -14.37 2.43
C VAL A 148 13.24 -13.74 2.60
N GLU A 149 14.28 -14.56 2.52
CA GLU A 149 15.68 -14.08 2.57
C GLU A 149 16.00 -13.16 1.38
N LYS A 150 15.46 -13.43 0.18
CA LYS A 150 15.63 -12.53 -0.97
C LYS A 150 15.01 -11.15 -0.71
N ILE A 151 13.83 -11.10 -0.09
CA ILE A 151 13.17 -9.82 0.23
C ILE A 151 13.93 -9.10 1.34
N ARG A 152 14.43 -9.82 2.34
CA ARG A 152 15.31 -9.27 3.37
C ARG A 152 16.59 -8.69 2.76
N GLN A 153 17.26 -9.41 1.86
CA GLN A 153 18.48 -8.91 1.21
C GLN A 153 18.19 -7.63 0.40
N ASN A 154 17.10 -7.62 -0.36
CA ASN A 154 16.67 -6.41 -1.08
C ASN A 154 16.38 -5.22 -0.15
N LEU A 155 15.86 -5.48 1.05
CA LEU A 155 15.66 -4.47 2.08
C LEU A 155 17.02 -3.97 2.58
N ILE A 156 17.94 -4.86 2.94
CA ILE A 156 19.30 -4.51 3.41
C ILE A 156 20.02 -3.64 2.39
N ASP A 157 20.02 -4.04 1.11
CA ASP A 157 20.63 -3.29 0.01
C ASP A 157 20.00 -1.89 -0.20
N ALA A 158 18.77 -1.72 0.30
CA ALA A 158 18.03 -0.48 0.20
C ALA A 158 18.10 0.39 1.47
N LEU A 159 18.64 -0.07 2.59
CA LEU A 159 18.77 0.76 3.80
C LEU A 159 19.89 1.79 3.69
#